data_AF-A0A847ETH4-F1
#
_entry.id   AF-A0A847ETH4-F1
#
_cell.length_a   1.000
_cell.length_b   1.000
_cell.length_c   1.000
_cell.angle_alpha   90.00
_cell.angle_beta   90.00
_cell.angle_gamma   90.00
#
_symmetry.space_group_name_H-M   'P 1'
#
loop_
_entity.id
_entity.type
_entity.pdbx_description
1 polymer ?
#
loop_
_entity_poly.entity_id
_entity_poly.type
_entity_poly.pdbx_seq_one_letter_code
_entity_poly.pdbx_strand_id
1 'polypeptide(L)'
;MNQYMQLAIKEALKGIRRGHGGPFGAVLVKNGEVIASSHNTVLKGRDATNHAEINVIRKASKKLKRENLSDCEIYTTGQPCKMCMGAINWAKIKTVYYGNTYKDALNMGFDDEKGNNKDLKLIRLDSEHTVKLIEEWNNSSKKKIY
;
A
#
# COMPACT_ATOMS: atom_id res chain seq x y z
N MET A 1 -7.87 1.87 23.67
CA MET A 1 -7.83 1.53 22.22
C MET A 1 -7.07 2.64 21.49
N ASN A 2 -6.12 2.33 20.61
CA ASN A 2 -5.30 3.33 19.91
C ASN A 2 -6.16 4.20 18.96
N GLN A 3 -6.04 5.53 19.07
CA GLN A 3 -6.90 6.47 18.32
C GLN A 3 -6.74 6.39 16.78
N TYR A 4 -5.53 6.11 16.28
CA TYR A 4 -5.27 6.00 14.85
C TYR A 4 -5.86 4.70 14.29
N MET A 5 -5.75 3.59 15.04
CA MET A 5 -6.40 2.34 14.68
C MET A 5 -7.93 2.47 14.69
N GLN A 6 -8.51 3.23 15.62
CA GLN A 6 -9.95 3.54 15.59
C GLN A 6 -10.36 4.26 14.30
N LEU A 7 -9.53 5.20 13.83
CA LEU A 7 -9.79 5.90 12.58
C LEU A 7 -9.66 4.96 11.36
N ALA A 8 -8.67 4.06 11.36
CA ALA A 8 -8.53 3.04 10.32
C ALA A 8 -9.77 2.12 10.26
N ILE A 9 -10.29 1.68 11.42
CA ILE A 9 -11.54 0.91 11.52
C ILE A 9 -12.73 1.70 10.97
N LYS A 10 -12.86 2.99 11.31
CA LYS A 10 -13.93 3.84 10.78
C LYS A 10 -13.90 3.94 9.25
N GLU A 11 -12.72 4.07 8.66
CA GLU A 11 -12.55 4.05 7.20
C GLU A 11 -12.93 2.68 6.62
N ALA A 12 -12.47 1.57 7.19
CA ALA A 12 -12.83 0.23 6.74
C ALA A 12 -14.36 0.03 6.73
N LEU A 13 -15.03 0.39 7.84
CA LEU A 13 -16.50 0.31 7.95
C LEU A 13 -17.23 1.19 6.92
N LYS A 14 -16.66 2.35 6.57
CA LYS A 14 -17.21 3.20 5.49
C LYS A 14 -17.09 2.51 4.13
N GLY A 15 -15.98 1.83 3.86
CA GLY A 15 -15.79 1.05 2.64
C GLY A 15 -16.78 -0.11 2.52
N ILE A 16 -16.90 -0.91 3.58
CA ILE A 16 -17.82 -2.05 3.65
C ILE A 16 -19.27 -1.59 3.39
N ARG A 17 -19.75 -0.60 4.16
CA ARG A 17 -21.14 -0.13 4.07
C ARG A 17 -21.52 0.48 2.72
N ARG A 18 -20.52 0.97 1.97
CA ARG A 18 -20.73 1.54 0.64
C ARG A 18 -20.44 0.56 -0.49
N GLY A 19 -20.07 -0.69 -0.19
CA GLY A 19 -19.69 -1.69 -1.19
C GLY A 19 -18.45 -1.31 -2.01
N HIS A 20 -17.55 -0.49 -1.45
CA HIS A 20 -16.38 -0.01 -2.19
C HIS A 20 -15.29 -1.07 -2.33
N GLY A 21 -15.24 -2.05 -1.43
CA GLY A 21 -14.14 -3.00 -1.32
C GLY A 21 -14.15 -3.80 -0.02
N GLY A 22 -13.06 -4.53 0.23
CA GLY A 22 -12.89 -5.38 1.42
C GLY A 22 -12.75 -4.60 2.74
N PRO A 23 -12.71 -5.28 3.89
CA PRO A 23 -12.77 -4.69 5.23
C PRO A 23 -11.44 -4.10 5.71
N PHE A 24 -10.76 -3.35 4.85
CA PHE A 24 -9.43 -2.80 5.12
C PHE A 24 -9.45 -1.27 5.14
N GLY A 25 -8.83 -0.71 6.18
CA GLY A 25 -8.67 0.72 6.39
C GLY A 25 -7.24 1.03 6.85
N ALA A 26 -6.75 2.21 6.47
CA ALA A 26 -5.40 2.65 6.80
C ALA A 26 -5.35 4.16 7.08
N VAL A 27 -4.44 4.54 7.97
CA VAL A 27 -4.16 5.92 8.37
C VAL A 27 -2.66 6.13 8.34
N LEU A 28 -2.22 7.24 7.75
CA LEU A 28 -0.83 7.67 7.79
C LEU A 28 -0.68 8.85 8.75
N VAL A 29 0.26 8.73 9.68
CA VAL A 29 0.52 9.69 10.76
C VAL A 29 1.95 10.24 10.62
N LYS A 30 2.14 11.53 10.90
CA LYS A 30 3.45 12.18 10.99
C LYS A 30 3.48 13.03 12.26
N ASN A 31 4.42 12.79 13.16
CA ASN A 31 4.57 13.54 14.42
C ASN A 31 3.25 13.64 15.23
N GLY A 32 2.48 12.55 15.28
CA GLY A 32 1.18 12.51 15.97
C GLY A 32 0.01 13.11 15.19
N GLU A 33 0.24 13.70 14.02
CA GLU A 33 -0.82 14.27 13.18
C GLU A 33 -1.23 13.33 12.05
N VAL A 34 -2.55 13.19 11.85
CA VAL A 34 -3.09 12.42 10.72
C VAL A 34 -2.89 13.17 9.41
N ILE A 35 -2.00 12.66 8.56
CA ILE A 35 -1.77 13.22 7.23
C ILE A 35 -2.88 12.80 6.27
N ALA A 36 -3.23 11.52 6.27
CA ALA A 36 -4.26 10.95 5.41
C ALA A 36 -4.92 9.72 6.04
N SER A 37 -6.16 9.46 5.64
CA SER A 37 -6.87 8.21 5.92
C SER A 37 -7.55 7.68 4.65
N SER A 38 -7.68 6.36 4.56
CA SER A 38 -8.37 5.71 3.44
C SER A 38 -8.85 4.31 3.80
N HIS A 39 -9.73 3.77 2.96
CA HIS A 39 -10.11 2.36 2.92
C HIS A 39 -9.80 1.74 1.57
N ASN A 40 -9.97 0.42 1.49
CA ASN A 40 -9.97 -0.34 0.25
C ASN A 40 -11.09 0.15 -0.67
N THR A 41 -10.74 0.43 -1.93
CA THR A 41 -11.69 0.89 -2.95
C THR A 41 -11.55 0.11 -4.25
N VAL A 42 -11.19 -1.18 -4.16
CA VAL A 42 -10.97 -2.05 -5.33
C VAL A 42 -12.23 -2.14 -6.19
N LEU A 43 -13.38 -2.43 -5.59
CA LEU A 43 -14.64 -2.58 -6.32
C LEU A 43 -15.15 -1.24 -6.86
N LYS A 44 -15.05 -0.17 -6.07
CA LYS A 44 -15.43 1.18 -6.49
C LYS A 44 -14.60 1.66 -7.68
N GLY A 45 -13.28 1.47 -7.61
CA GLY A 45 -12.34 1.98 -8.61
C GLY A 45 -12.12 1.05 -9.80
N ARG A 46 -12.63 -0.20 -9.73
CA ARG A 46 -12.32 -1.27 -10.69
C ARG A 46 -10.81 -1.43 -10.90
N ASP A 47 -10.06 -1.32 -9.82
CA ASP A 47 -8.59 -1.35 -9.81
C ASP A 47 -8.13 -2.20 -8.64
N ALA A 48 -7.52 -3.35 -8.96
CA ALA A 48 -7.04 -4.34 -8.00
C ALA A 48 -5.98 -3.78 -7.04
N THR A 49 -5.30 -2.68 -7.40
CA THR A 49 -4.25 -2.06 -6.58
C THR A 49 -4.78 -1.10 -5.53
N ASN A 50 -6.07 -0.76 -5.54
CA ASN A 50 -6.68 0.23 -4.64
C ASN A 50 -6.95 -0.30 -3.22
N HIS A 51 -5.93 -0.92 -2.63
CA HIS A 51 -5.89 -1.30 -1.23
C HIS A 51 -5.80 -0.07 -0.32
N ALA A 52 -6.14 -0.24 0.96
CA ALA A 52 -6.21 0.89 1.89
C ALA A 52 -4.84 1.57 2.07
N GLU A 53 -3.78 0.78 2.18
CA GLU A 53 -2.39 1.23 2.37
C GLU A 53 -1.88 1.94 1.11
N ILE A 54 -2.15 1.39 -0.08
CA ILE A 54 -1.81 2.04 -1.35
C ILE A 54 -2.52 3.39 -1.47
N ASN A 55 -3.82 3.42 -1.17
CA ASN A 55 -4.62 4.63 -1.24
C ASN A 55 -4.14 5.70 -0.26
N VAL A 56 -3.81 5.33 0.99
CA VAL A 56 -3.35 6.29 2.00
C VAL A 56 -1.97 6.84 1.68
N ILE A 57 -1.05 6.01 1.17
CA ILE A 57 0.27 6.44 0.68
C ILE A 57 0.11 7.43 -0.48
N ARG A 58 -0.68 7.09 -1.50
CA ARG A 58 -0.94 7.98 -2.65
C ARG A 58 -1.51 9.34 -2.21
N LYS A 59 -2.47 9.34 -1.28
CA LYS A 59 -3.05 10.59 -0.73
C LYS A 59 -2.00 11.40 0.03
N ALA A 60 -1.21 10.77 0.88
CA ALA A 60 -0.19 11.44 1.68
C ALA A 60 0.92 12.02 0.81
N SER A 61 1.45 11.27 -0.16
CA SER A 61 2.46 11.75 -1.09
C SER A 61 1.99 12.98 -1.88
N LYS A 62 0.74 12.98 -2.34
CA LYS A 62 0.14 14.15 -3.01
C LYS A 62 0.00 15.35 -2.07
N LYS A 63 -0.51 15.13 -0.85
CA LYS A 63 -0.69 16.19 0.16
C LYS A 63 0.65 16.82 0.58
N LEU A 64 1.67 16.00 0.75
CA LEU A 64 3.01 16.42 1.17
C LEU A 64 3.93 16.80 -0.01
N LYS A 65 3.48 16.60 -1.25
CA LYS A 65 4.22 16.84 -2.50
C LYS A 65 5.59 16.16 -2.54
N ARG A 66 5.66 14.90 -2.08
CA ARG A 66 6.89 14.09 -2.04
C ARG A 66 6.60 12.59 -2.04
N GLU A 67 7.56 11.81 -2.50
CA GLU A 67 7.53 10.35 -2.60
C GLU A 67 8.08 9.65 -1.34
N ASN A 68 9.06 10.25 -0.68
CA ASN A 68 9.65 9.72 0.55
C ASN A 68 8.76 10.11 1.74
N LEU A 69 8.32 9.12 2.52
CA LEU A 69 7.47 9.23 3.72
C LEU A 69 8.16 8.63 4.96
N SER A 70 9.49 8.70 5.04
CA SER A 70 10.29 8.08 6.11
C SER A 70 10.16 8.69 7.51
N ASP A 71 9.50 9.84 7.59
CA ASP A 71 9.07 10.54 8.81
C ASP A 71 7.60 10.26 9.16
N CYS A 72 6.98 9.29 8.48
CA CYS A 72 5.60 8.89 8.70
C CYS A 72 5.52 7.45 9.23
N GLU A 73 4.40 7.16 9.89
CA GLU A 73 4.00 5.83 10.36
C GLU A 73 2.66 5.47 9.73
N ILE A 74 2.41 4.17 9.53
CA ILE A 74 1.12 3.68 9.02
C ILE A 74 0.42 2.78 10.04
N TYR A 75 -0.88 3.01 10.20
CA TYR A 75 -1.78 2.21 11.03
C TYR A 75 -2.81 1.58 10.10
N THR A 76 -2.87 0.25 10.02
CA THR A 76 -3.72 -0.49 9.08
C THR A 76 -4.54 -1.56 9.80
N THR A 77 -5.79 -1.77 9.40
CA THR A 77 -6.65 -2.78 10.05
C THR A 77 -6.23 -4.21 9.73
N GLY A 78 -5.43 -4.42 8.67
CA GLY A 78 -4.86 -5.73 8.33
C GLY A 78 -3.37 -5.64 8.06
N GLN A 79 -2.65 -6.71 8.38
CA GLN A 79 -1.24 -6.87 8.07
C GLN A 79 -1.03 -6.69 6.55
N PRO A 80 -0.08 -5.83 6.11
CA PRO A 80 0.03 -5.50 4.70
C PRO A 80 0.36 -6.73 3.83
N CYS A 81 -0.44 -6.98 2.79
CA CYS A 81 -0.11 -7.99 1.78
C CYS A 81 1.20 -7.65 1.04
N LYS A 82 1.74 -8.59 0.26
CA LYS A 82 2.98 -8.41 -0.53
C LYS A 82 3.05 -7.09 -1.33
N MET A 83 1.96 -6.71 -2.00
CA MET A 83 1.90 -5.45 -2.75
C MET A 83 2.02 -4.22 -1.83
N CYS A 84 1.22 -4.18 -0.77
CA CYS A 84 1.21 -3.07 0.19
C CYS A 84 2.55 -2.96 0.92
N MET A 85 3.17 -4.09 1.29
CA MET A 85 4.50 -4.14 1.89
C MET A 85 5.56 -3.55 0.94
N GLY A 86 5.51 -3.89 -0.34
CA GLY A 86 6.38 -3.29 -1.35
C GLY A 86 6.21 -1.77 -1.43
N ALA A 87 4.97 -1.27 -1.45
CA ALA A 87 4.69 0.16 -1.50
C ALA A 87 5.16 0.91 -0.24
N ILE A 88 4.98 0.32 0.95
CA ILE A 88 5.49 0.85 2.22
C ILE A 88 7.01 1.00 2.18
N ASN A 89 7.71 -0.02 1.67
CA ASN A 89 9.17 0.01 1.50
C ASN A 89 9.62 1.07 0.49
N TRP A 90 8.97 1.18 -0.68
CA TRP A 90 9.28 2.23 -1.66
C TRP A 90 9.03 3.64 -1.10
N ALA A 91 7.98 3.81 -0.30
CA ALA A 91 7.70 5.06 0.41
C ALA A 91 8.63 5.32 1.61
N LYS A 92 9.54 4.39 1.95
CA LYS A 92 10.47 4.47 3.08
C LYS A 92 9.80 4.59 4.45
N ILE A 93 8.53 4.22 4.59
CA ILE A 93 7.80 4.27 5.86
C ILE A 93 8.44 3.26 6.84
N LYS A 94 8.81 3.73 8.03
CA LYS A 94 9.63 2.94 8.96
C LYS A 94 8.82 2.03 9.88
N THR A 95 7.59 2.43 10.20
CA THR A 95 6.78 1.73 11.21
C THR A 95 5.39 1.42 10.68
N VAL A 96 5.00 0.15 10.79
CA VAL A 96 3.67 -0.36 10.45
C VAL A 96 3.05 -0.91 11.72
N TYR A 97 1.91 -0.35 12.13
CA TYR A 97 1.04 -0.91 13.15
C TYR A 97 -0.14 -1.59 12.46
N TYR A 98 -0.40 -2.86 12.76
CA TYR A 98 -1.48 -3.61 12.14
C TYR A 98 -2.40 -4.30 13.17
N GLY A 99 -3.65 -4.52 12.78
CA GLY A 99 -4.65 -5.22 13.59
C GLY A 99 -4.74 -6.71 13.24
N ASN A 100 -5.43 -7.03 12.16
CA ASN A 100 -5.66 -8.39 11.70
C ASN A 100 -4.37 -9.00 11.11
N THR A 101 -4.17 -10.30 11.33
CA THR A 101 -3.06 -11.09 10.78
C THR A 101 -3.39 -11.64 9.39
N TYR A 102 -2.41 -12.25 8.71
CA TYR A 102 -2.67 -13.00 7.47
C TYR A 102 -3.66 -14.14 7.65
N LYS A 103 -3.69 -14.80 8.82
CA LYS A 103 -4.66 -15.86 9.12
C LYS A 103 -6.09 -15.31 9.13
N ASP A 104 -6.27 -14.11 9.68
CA ASP A 104 -7.58 -13.44 9.71
C ASP A 104 -8.04 -13.04 8.30
N ALA A 105 -7.11 -12.58 7.46
CA ALA A 105 -7.37 -12.32 6.04
C ALA A 105 -7.78 -13.59 5.28
N LEU A 106 -7.09 -14.71 5.54
CA LEU A 106 -7.37 -15.99 4.91
C LEU A 106 -8.77 -16.52 5.26
N ASN A 107 -9.26 -16.28 6.48
CA ASN A 107 -10.63 -16.62 6.87
C ASN A 107 -11.71 -15.89 6.05
N MET A 108 -11.35 -14.80 5.37
CA MET A 108 -12.22 -14.05 4.46
C MET A 108 -11.99 -14.43 2.98
N GLY A 109 -11.10 -15.37 2.70
CA GLY A 109 -10.75 -15.80 1.34
C GLY A 109 -9.62 -15.00 0.68
N PHE A 110 -8.87 -14.18 1.45
CA PHE A 110 -7.72 -13.42 0.93
C PHE A 110 -6.40 -14.04 1.41
N ASP A 111 -5.61 -14.61 0.50
CA ASP A 111 -4.25 -15.09 0.80
C ASP A 111 -3.25 -13.94 0.66
N ASP A 112 -3.26 -13.05 1.64
CA ASP A 112 -2.44 -11.83 1.64
C ASP A 112 -0.93 -12.12 1.82
N GLU A 113 -0.60 -13.27 2.42
CA GLU A 113 0.77 -13.73 2.62
C GLU A 113 1.37 -14.30 1.34
N LYS A 114 0.68 -15.26 0.69
CA LYS A 114 1.25 -15.96 -0.47
C LYS A 114 0.87 -15.28 -1.79
N GLY A 115 -0.27 -14.59 -1.83
CA GLY A 115 -0.83 -13.92 -2.99
C GLY A 115 -2.04 -14.67 -3.56
N ASN A 116 -2.92 -13.92 -4.21
CA ASN A 116 -4.21 -14.43 -4.70
C ASN A 116 -4.17 -14.96 -6.14
N ASN A 117 -2.99 -15.07 -6.77
CA ASN A 117 -2.82 -15.62 -8.12
C ASN A 117 -1.81 -16.78 -8.08
N LYS A 118 -2.31 -18.02 -8.21
CA LYS A 118 -1.49 -19.24 -8.17
C LYS A 118 -0.87 -19.58 -9.52
N ASP A 119 -1.37 -19.00 -10.60
CA ASP A 119 -0.99 -19.32 -11.98
C ASP A 119 -0.01 -18.27 -12.57
N LEU A 120 0.51 -17.37 -11.74
CA LEU A 120 1.46 -16.36 -12.16
C LEU A 120 2.75 -17.02 -12.67
N LYS A 121 3.06 -16.82 -13.95
CA LYS A 121 4.33 -17.22 -14.56
C LYS A 121 5.20 -15.99 -14.80
N LEU A 122 6.43 -16.02 -14.32
CA LEU A 122 7.45 -15.01 -14.60
C LEU A 122 8.41 -15.58 -15.66
N ILE A 123 8.33 -15.05 -16.88
CA ILE A 123 9.16 -15.48 -18.01
C ILE A 123 10.07 -14.31 -18.38
N ARG A 124 11.39 -14.53 -18.35
CA ARG A 124 12.39 -13.53 -18.72
C ARG A 124 12.59 -13.54 -20.24
N LEU A 125 12.49 -12.37 -20.88
CA LEU A 125 12.68 -12.17 -22.32
C LEU A 125 13.53 -10.93 -22.58
N ASP A 126 14.20 -10.87 -23.74
CA ASP A 126 14.93 -9.71 -24.26
C ASP A 126 15.91 -9.03 -23.30
N SER A 127 16.61 -9.81 -22.48
CA SER A 127 17.50 -9.26 -21.45
C SER A 127 18.68 -8.44 -22.02
N GLU A 128 19.18 -8.81 -23.19
CA GLU A 128 20.28 -8.08 -23.86
C GLU A 128 19.85 -6.68 -24.34
N HIS A 129 18.55 -6.49 -24.63
CA HIS A 129 18.02 -5.19 -25.04
C HIS A 129 17.58 -4.36 -23.82
N THR A 130 16.90 -4.98 -22.86
CA THR A 130 16.37 -4.27 -21.68
C THR A 130 17.46 -3.78 -20.73
N VAL A 131 18.63 -4.42 -20.68
CA VAL A 131 19.78 -3.94 -19.88
C VAL A 131 20.26 -2.54 -20.33
N LYS A 132 20.08 -2.18 -21.61
CA LYS A 132 20.47 -0.86 -22.14
C LYS A 132 19.67 0.28 -21.52
N LEU A 133 18.45 0.01 -21.01
CA LEU A 133 17.67 1.00 -20.25
C LEU A 133 18.39 1.44 -18.97
N ILE A 134 19.22 0.56 -18.39
CA ILE A 134 20.01 0.87 -17.19
C ILE A 134 21.13 1.85 -17.53
N GLU A 135 21.79 1.66 -18.68
CA GLU A 135 22.82 2.57 -19.18
C GLU A 135 22.24 3.96 -19.46
N GLU A 136 21.10 4.01 -20.16
CA GLU A 136 20.37 5.26 -20.44
C GLU A 136 20.00 6.00 -19.13
N TRP A 137 19.46 5.27 -18.15
CA TRP A 137 19.14 5.84 -16.84
C TRP A 137 20.39 6.37 -16.13
N ASN A 138 21.50 5.63 -16.17
CA ASN A 138 22.74 6.00 -15.50
C ASN A 138 23.42 7.23 -16.12
N ASN A 139 23.29 7.41 -17.44
CA ASN A 139 23.85 8.56 -18.16
C ASN A 139 22.96 9.81 -18.09
N SER A 140 21.71 9.67 -17.63
CA SER A 140 20.78 10.79 -17.52
C SER A 140 21.20 11.77 -16.42
N SER A 141 21.37 13.04 -16.78
CA SER A 141 21.55 14.14 -15.82
C SER A 141 20.32 14.38 -14.94
N LYS A 142 19.16 13.81 -15.29
CA LYS A 142 17.91 13.88 -14.54
C LYS A 142 17.70 12.69 -13.60
N LYS A 143 18.66 11.75 -13.52
CA LYS A 143 18.58 10.56 -12.67
C LYS A 143 18.32 10.96 -11.21
N LYS A 144 17.26 10.41 -10.64
CA LYS A 144 16.93 10.52 -9.21
C LYS A 144 16.56 9.15 -8.67
N ILE A 145 17.30 8.67 -7.68
CA ILE A 145 16.95 7.43 -6.96
C ILE A 145 15.78 7.74 -6.01
N TYR A 146 14.82 6.83 -5.93
CA TYR A 146 13.66 6.89 -5.06
C TYR A 146 13.55 5.60 -4.23
#